data_AF-A0A830DPY9-F1
#
_entry.id   AF-A0A830DPY9-F1
#
_cell.length_a   1.000
_cell.length_b   1.000
_cell.length_c   1.000
_cell.angle_alpha   90.00
_cell.angle_beta   90.00
_cell.angle_gamma   90.00
#
_symmetry.space_group_name_H-M   'P 1'
#
loop_
_entity.id
_entity.type
_entity.pdbx_description
1 polymer ?
#
loop_
_entity_poly.entity_id
_entity_poly.type
_entity_poly.pdbx_seq_one_letter_code
_entity_poly.pdbx_strand_id
1 'polypeptide(L)'
;MDSGLQDGLNQTGFKGGFVGGYYDAEDNTKFHFPMSFAMTMLSWSVIEYEHKYEAIGEYDHVRDLIKWGTDYLLLTFNSSATKIDKIYIQVYIYVHIVMNSNYVNLIN
;
A
#
# COMPACT_ATOMS: atom_id res chain seq x y z
N MET A 1 -4.31 -17.12 -7.60
CA MET A 1 -4.45 -17.62 -6.21
C MET A 1 -4.88 -16.42 -5.41
N ASP A 2 -6.08 -16.44 -4.83
CA ASP A 2 -6.64 -15.26 -4.16
C ASP A 2 -6.46 -15.39 -2.63
N SER A 3 -5.89 -14.36 -1.99
CA SER A 3 -5.65 -14.31 -0.54
C SER A 3 -5.97 -12.92 0.02
N GLY A 4 -6.23 -12.82 1.33
CA GLY A 4 -6.51 -11.53 1.97
C GLY A 4 -7.81 -10.85 1.48
N LEU A 5 -8.75 -11.60 0.90
CA LEU A 5 -10.01 -11.07 0.36
C LEU A 5 -10.92 -10.43 1.43
N GLN A 6 -10.67 -10.73 2.70
CA GLN A 6 -11.44 -10.21 3.83
C GLN A 6 -10.74 -9.05 4.56
N ASP A 7 -9.58 -8.61 4.08
CA ASP A 7 -8.81 -7.55 4.70
C ASP A 7 -9.65 -6.26 4.77
N GLY A 8 -9.86 -5.72 5.96
CA GLY A 8 -10.55 -4.43 6.13
C GLY A 8 -12.06 -4.42 5.90
N LEU A 9 -12.72 -5.56 5.65
CA LEU A 9 -14.17 -5.60 5.38
C LEU A 9 -15.03 -5.06 6.54
N ASN A 10 -14.52 -5.14 7.78
CA ASN A 10 -15.22 -4.64 8.96
C ASN A 10 -15.01 -3.14 9.22
N GLN A 11 -14.24 -2.44 8.38
CA GLN A 11 -13.88 -1.06 8.61
C GLN A 11 -14.88 -0.07 8.00
N THR A 12 -15.61 0.63 8.87
CA THR A 12 -16.55 1.68 8.49
C THR A 12 -15.84 2.86 7.83
N GLY A 13 -16.32 3.31 6.67
CA GLY A 13 -15.81 4.49 5.95
C GLY A 13 -14.97 4.19 4.71
N PHE A 14 -14.65 2.91 4.44
CA PHE A 14 -13.93 2.48 3.25
C PHE A 14 -14.75 1.46 2.47
N LYS A 15 -15.20 1.81 1.26
CA LYS A 15 -15.98 0.92 0.40
C LYS A 15 -15.05 -0.11 -0.23
N GLY A 16 -15.10 -1.36 0.21
CA GLY A 16 -14.53 -2.50 -0.53
C GLY A 16 -13.37 -3.25 0.13
N GLY A 17 -12.94 -2.88 1.34
CA GLY A 17 -11.83 -3.53 2.03
C GLY A 17 -10.44 -3.13 1.49
N PHE A 18 -9.40 -3.78 2.02
CA PHE A 18 -7.98 -3.55 1.70
C PHE A 18 -7.38 -4.77 0.98
N VAL A 19 -8.01 -5.17 -0.13
CA VAL A 19 -7.53 -6.27 -0.97
C VAL A 19 -6.40 -5.77 -1.87
N GLY A 20 -5.35 -6.58 -2.04
CA GLY A 20 -4.18 -6.25 -2.84
C GLY A 20 -2.92 -5.94 -2.02
N GLY A 21 -1.93 -5.33 -2.66
CA GLY A 21 -0.63 -5.03 -2.05
C GLY A 21 0.22 -6.29 -1.82
N TYR A 22 1.33 -6.11 -1.11
CA TYR A 22 2.32 -7.15 -0.84
C TYR A 22 2.35 -7.53 0.65
N TYR A 23 2.57 -8.81 0.93
CA TYR A 23 3.02 -9.23 2.25
C TYR A 23 4.50 -8.85 2.40
N ASP A 24 4.89 -8.40 3.59
CA ASP A 24 6.22 -7.84 3.82
C ASP A 24 7.31 -8.93 3.83
N ALA A 25 7.03 -10.06 4.48
CA ALA A 25 8.02 -11.13 4.65
C ALA A 25 7.35 -12.51 4.85
N GLU A 26 7.69 -13.19 5.95
CA GLU A 26 7.25 -14.55 6.26
C GLU A 26 5.80 -14.62 6.75
N ASP A 27 5.29 -13.52 7.30
CA ASP A 27 3.92 -13.43 7.73
C ASP A 27 3.00 -12.89 6.63
N ASN A 28 1.69 -13.10 6.82
CA ASN A 28 0.68 -12.51 5.96
C ASN A 28 0.37 -11.06 6.37
N THR A 29 1.36 -10.33 6.93
CA THR A 29 1.20 -8.95 7.36
C THR A 29 1.56 -8.00 6.24
N LYS A 30 0.74 -6.96 6.07
CA LYS A 30 1.02 -5.86 5.14
C LYS A 30 1.49 -4.66 5.94
N PHE A 31 2.82 -4.47 6.02
CA PHE A 31 3.44 -3.30 6.62
C PHE A 31 3.65 -2.20 5.57
N HIS A 32 3.04 -1.03 5.78
CA HIS A 32 3.03 0.00 4.73
C HIS A 32 4.36 0.76 4.62
N PHE A 33 5.12 0.85 5.71
CA PHE A 33 6.41 1.53 5.69
C PHE A 33 7.42 0.83 4.76
N PRO A 34 7.76 -0.47 4.94
CA PRO A 34 8.65 -1.17 4.02
C PRO A 34 8.05 -1.29 2.61
N MET A 35 6.73 -1.47 2.48
CA MET A 35 6.07 -1.50 1.18
C MET A 35 6.21 -0.18 0.41
N SER A 36 5.93 0.96 1.03
CA SER A 36 6.03 2.27 0.37
C SER A 36 7.48 2.62 0.02
N PHE A 37 8.44 2.22 0.85
CA PHE A 37 9.87 2.30 0.55
C PHE A 37 10.23 1.46 -0.70
N ALA A 38 9.80 0.19 -0.75
CA ALA A 38 10.06 -0.68 -1.89
C ALA A 38 9.44 -0.15 -3.19
N MET A 39 8.19 0.33 -3.16
CA MET A 39 7.53 0.93 -4.33
C MET A 39 8.24 2.19 -4.81
N THR A 40 8.75 3.00 -3.88
CA THR A 40 9.54 4.21 -4.21
C THR A 40 10.84 3.83 -4.92
N MET A 41 11.58 2.85 -4.38
CA MET A 41 12.84 2.40 -4.97
C MET A 41 12.65 1.73 -6.34
N LEU A 42 11.61 0.93 -6.51
CA LEU A 42 11.24 0.36 -7.82
C LEU A 42 10.85 1.44 -8.82
N SER A 43 10.04 2.42 -8.40
CA SER A 43 9.64 3.53 -9.28
C SER A 43 10.86 4.35 -9.72
N TRP A 44 11.79 4.63 -8.79
CA TRP A 44 13.03 5.32 -9.11
C TRP A 44 13.90 4.48 -10.07
N SER A 45 14.06 3.18 -9.82
CA SER A 45 14.87 2.35 -10.72
C SER A 45 14.32 2.31 -12.14
N VAL A 46 12.99 2.30 -12.32
CA VAL A 46 12.36 2.38 -13.65
C VAL A 46 12.59 3.73 -14.30
N ILE A 47 12.47 4.84 -13.57
CA ILE A 47 12.76 6.19 -14.09
C ILE A 47 14.22 6.30 -14.58
N GLU A 48 15.16 5.74 -13.81
CA GLU A 48 16.60 5.84 -14.12
C GLU A 48 17.03 4.86 -15.23
N TYR A 49 16.45 3.66 -15.27
CA TYR A 49 16.92 2.55 -16.09
C TYR A 49 15.87 1.98 -17.04
N GLU A 50 14.87 2.77 -17.44
CA GLU A 50 13.78 2.40 -18.36
C GLU A 50 14.27 1.56 -19.55
N HIS A 51 15.25 2.05 -20.30
CA HIS A 51 15.85 1.38 -21.45
C HIS A 51 16.38 -0.03 -21.15
N LYS A 52 16.84 -0.29 -19.91
CA LYS A 52 17.32 -1.63 -19.51
C LYS A 52 16.16 -2.58 -19.26
N TYR A 53 15.08 -2.09 -18.66
CA TYR A 53 13.86 -2.88 -18.46
C TYR A 53 13.20 -3.22 -19.79
N GLU A 54 13.17 -2.27 -20.74
CA GLU A 54 12.71 -2.53 -22.11
C GLU A 54 13.58 -3.57 -22.82
N ALA A 55 14.92 -3.44 -22.72
CA ALA A 55 15.86 -4.34 -23.38
C ALA A 55 15.75 -5.80 -22.90
N ILE A 56 15.34 -6.04 -21.65
CA ILE A 56 15.11 -7.38 -21.11
C ILE A 56 13.63 -7.82 -21.17
N GLY A 57 12.73 -6.96 -21.68
CA GLY A 57 11.30 -7.25 -21.79
C GLY A 57 10.52 -7.23 -20.48
N GLU A 58 11.06 -6.60 -19.42
CA GLU A 58 10.44 -6.56 -18.08
C GLU A 58 9.77 -5.21 -17.76
N TYR A 59 9.75 -4.27 -18.72
CA TYR A 59 9.21 -2.92 -18.50
C TYR A 59 7.74 -2.91 -18.06
N ASP A 60 6.88 -3.67 -18.75
CA ASP A 60 5.46 -3.71 -18.39
C ASP A 60 5.25 -4.46 -17.05
N HIS A 61 6.01 -5.52 -16.80
CA HIS A 61 5.91 -6.29 -15.57
C HIS A 61 6.30 -5.45 -14.34
N VAL A 62 7.40 -4.70 -14.40
CA VAL A 62 7.78 -3.83 -13.27
C VAL A 62 6.76 -2.72 -13.03
N ARG A 63 6.12 -2.19 -14.09
CA ARG A 63 5.04 -1.21 -13.95
C ARG A 63 3.78 -1.81 -13.33
N ASP A 64 3.43 -3.04 -13.68
CA ASP A 64 2.33 -3.76 -13.04
C ASP A 64 2.61 -4.04 -11.56
N LEU A 65 3.85 -4.39 -11.22
CA LEU A 65 4.26 -4.58 -9.82
C LEU A 65 4.13 -3.29 -9.00
N ILE A 66 4.62 -2.17 -9.55
CA ILE A 66 4.50 -0.85 -8.93
C ILE A 66 3.01 -0.50 -8.77
N LYS A 67 2.23 -0.64 -9.85
CA LYS A 67 0.80 -0.34 -9.85
C LYS A 67 0.04 -1.12 -8.79
N TRP A 68 0.29 -2.43 -8.66
CA TRP A 68 -0.35 -3.26 -7.65
C TRP A 68 -0.11 -2.78 -6.22
N GLY A 69 1.14 -2.40 -5.92
CA GLY A 69 1.49 -1.86 -4.59
C GLY A 69 0.93 -0.47 -4.35
N THR A 70 1.00 0.43 -5.33
CA THR A 70 0.50 1.80 -5.17
C THR A 70 -1.01 1.87 -5.14
N ASP A 71 -1.71 1.07 -5.94
CA ASP A 71 -3.19 0.99 -5.91
C ASP A 71 -3.65 0.56 -4.52
N TYR A 72 -2.98 -0.42 -3.90
CA TYR A 72 -3.26 -0.81 -2.52
C TYR A 72 -3.03 0.33 -1.52
N LEU A 73 -1.90 1.04 -1.60
CA LEU A 73 -1.64 2.18 -0.71
C LEU A 73 -2.71 3.28 -0.86
N LEU A 74 -3.28 3.47 -2.05
CA LEU A 74 -4.36 4.43 -2.28
C LEU A 74 -5.72 4.00 -1.69
N LEU A 75 -5.89 2.72 -1.38
CA LEU A 75 -7.08 2.21 -0.69
C LEU A 75 -7.06 2.47 0.83
N THR A 76 -5.88 2.75 1.40
CA THR A 76 -5.69 2.76 2.85
C THR A 76 -5.97 4.12 3.50
N PHE A 77 -6.32 5.11 2.69
CA PHE A 77 -6.79 6.43 3.07
C PHE A 77 -7.78 6.95 2.03
N ASN A 78 -8.58 7.97 2.37
CA ASN A 78 -9.49 8.55 1.39
C ASN A 78 -8.70 9.42 0.40
N SER A 79 -8.14 8.80 -0.63
CA SER A 79 -7.28 9.44 -1.63
C SER A 79 -7.98 10.56 -2.44
N SER A 80 -9.31 10.61 -2.40
CA SER A 80 -10.11 11.67 -3.04
C SER A 80 -10.55 12.78 -2.09
N ALA A 81 -10.24 12.70 -0.78
CA ALA A 81 -10.59 13.72 0.19
C ALA A 81 -9.64 14.92 0.12
N THR A 82 -10.17 16.11 0.42
CA THR A 82 -9.38 17.35 0.55
C THR A 82 -8.57 17.40 1.85
N LYS A 83 -8.90 16.55 2.83
CA LYS A 83 -8.16 16.38 4.08
C LYS A 83 -8.03 14.89 4.39
N ILE A 84 -6.81 14.44 4.66
CA ILE A 84 -6.53 13.10 5.15
C ILE A 84 -6.43 13.14 6.67
N ASP A 85 -7.42 12.58 7.35
CA ASP A 85 -7.50 12.50 8.81
C ASP A 85 -7.26 11.09 9.35
N LYS A 86 -7.35 10.08 8.48
CA LYS A 86 -7.23 8.67 8.80
C LYS A 86 -6.43 7.93 7.72
N ILE A 87 -5.39 7.23 8.17
CA ILE A 87 -4.59 6.33 7.32
C ILE A 87 -4.43 5.00 8.05
N TYR A 88 -4.72 3.91 7.36
CA TYR A 88 -4.36 2.57 7.80
C TYR A 88 -2.92 2.31 7.38
N ILE A 89 -2.07 1.85 8.30
CA ILE A 89 -0.63 1.67 8.02
C ILE A 89 -0.15 0.22 8.20
N GLN A 90 -1.02 -0.63 8.76
CA GLN A 90 -0.75 -2.03 8.98
C GLN A 90 -2.06 -2.82 8.91
N VAL A 91 -2.00 -3.92 8.16
CA VAL A 91 -3.09 -4.90 8.08
C VAL A 91 -2.53 -6.25 8.48
N TYR A 92 -3.07 -6.80 9.57
CA TYR A 92 -2.93 -8.20 9.95
C TYR A 92 -4.32 -8.84 9.90
N ILE A 93 -4.38 -10.15 9.63
CA ILE A 93 -5.61 -10.92 9.79
C ILE A 93 -6.09 -10.69 11.24
N TYR A 94 -7.23 -9.99 11.43
CA TYR A 94 -7.84 -9.56 12.71
C TYR A 94 -7.37 -8.25 13.39
N VAL A 95 -6.31 -7.56 12.97
CA VAL A 95 -5.89 -6.28 13.62
C VAL A 95 -5.49 -5.22 12.60
N HIS A 96 -6.03 -4.01 12.78
CA HIS A 96 -5.70 -2.84 11.98
C HIS A 96 -5.20 -1.72 12.88
N ILE A 97 -4.00 -1.18 12.60
CA ILE A 97 -3.50 0.03 13.26
C ILE A 97 -3.86 1.24 12.41
N VAL A 98 -4.54 2.20 13.04
CA VAL A 98 -5.03 3.43 12.44
C VAL A 98 -4.30 4.60 13.04
N MET A 99 -3.72 5.45 12.19
CA MET A 99 -3.27 6.77 12.61
C MET A 99 -4.40 7.78 12.41
N ASN A 100 -4.70 8.58 13.44
CA ASN A 100 -5.66 9.68 13.38
C ASN A 100 -4.98 11.00 13.78
N SER A 101 -5.24 12.05 13.00
CA SER A 101 -4.71 13.40 13.21
C SER A 101 -4.97 13.96 14.61
N ASN A 102 -6.01 13.51 15.31
CA ASN A 102 -6.36 13.98 16.66
C ASN A 102 -5.37 13.53 17.76
N TYR A 103 -4.54 12.50 17.53
CA TYR A 103 -3.58 12.01 18.53
C TYR A 103 -2.23 12.74 18.52
N VAL A 104 -1.96 13.56 17.49
CA VAL A 104 -0.72 14.36 17.40
C VAL A 104 -0.76 15.55 18.38
N ASN A 105 -1.94 15.96 18.84
CA ASN A 105 -2.11 17.09 19.76
C ASN A 105 -1.99 16.73 21.26
N LEU A 106 -1.72 15.47 21.61
CA LEU A 106 -1.59 15.01 23.00
C LEU A 106 -0.14 14.91 23.49
N ILE A 107 0.81 15.43 22.70
CA ILE A 107 2.26 15.35 22.97
C ILE A 107 2.90 16.73 23.18
N ASN A 108 2.09 17.78 23.38
CA ASN A 108 2.54 19.12 23.76
C ASN A 108 2.00 19.52 25.12
#